data_AF-A0AAV3XFH6-F1
#
_entry.id   AF-A0AAV3XFH6-F1
#
_cell.length_a   1.000
_cell.length_b   1.000
_cell.length_c   1.000
_cell.angle_alpha   90.00
_cell.angle_beta   90.00
_cell.angle_gamma   90.00
#
_symmetry.space_group_name_H-M   'P 1'
#
loop_
_entity.id
_entity.type
_entity.pdbx_description
1 polymer ?
#
loop_
_entity_poly.entity_id
_entity_poly.type
_entity_poly.pdbx_seq_one_letter_code
_entity_poly.pdbx_strand_id
1 'polypeptide(L)' 'MVQPDPVHFFINAPTHESPGDIARWVKGRASHHLRKEFPELKKLPALWDPTYFVATTGQVSTEVVKRYIENQRGK' A
#
# COMPACT_ATOMS: atom_id res chain seq x y z
N MET A 1 4.77 25.65 9.34
CA MET A 1 4.09 24.39 9.71
C MET A 1 5.00 23.27 9.23
N VAL A 2 5.62 22.52 10.13
CA VAL A 2 6.42 21.35 9.74
C VAL A 2 5.42 20.21 9.55
N GLN A 3 5.12 19.86 8.30
CA GLN A 3 4.41 18.62 8.02
C GLN A 3 5.40 17.46 8.18
N PRO A 4 5.06 16.41 8.93
CA PRO A 4 5.83 15.16 8.88
C PRO A 4 5.90 14.67 7.44
N ASP A 5 7.08 14.21 7.01
CA ASP A 5 7.28 13.72 5.65
C ASP A 5 6.34 12.53 5.36
N PRO A 6 5.66 12.52 4.20
CA PRO A 6 4.81 11.41 3.82
C PRO A 6 5.65 10.14 3.59
N VAL A 7 5.13 9.00 4.07
CA VAL A 7 5.77 7.70 3.86
C VAL A 7 5.35 7.14 2.49
N HIS A 8 6.33 6.81 1.65
CA HIS A 8 6.11 6.22 0.32
C HIS A 8 6.39 4.72 0.33
N PHE A 9 5.49 3.93 -0.25
CA PHE A 9 5.64 2.48 -0.42
C PHE A 9 5.58 2.10 -1.90
N PHE A 10 6.47 1.21 -2.32
CA PHE A 10 6.35 0.48 -3.59
C PHE A 10 5.84 -0.93 -3.27
N ILE A 11 4.62 -1.23 -3.72
CA ILE A 11 3.93 -2.47 -3.38
C ILE A 11 3.61 -3.21 -4.67
N ASN A 12 4.03 -4.47 -4.76
CA ASN A 12 3.51 -5.42 -5.74
C ASN A 12 2.40 -6.21 -5.06
N ALA A 13 1.18 -6.12 -5.58
CA ALA A 13 0.01 -6.76 -5.00
C ALA A 13 -0.80 -7.52 -6.07
N PRO A 14 -1.48 -8.62 -5.70
CA PRO A 14 -2.42 -9.30 -6.57
C PRO A 14 -3.55 -8.38 -7.05
N THR A 15 -4.06 -8.64 -8.25
CA THR A 15 -5.11 -7.83 -8.88
C THR A 15 -6.46 -7.87 -8.17
N HIS A 16 -6.69 -8.85 -7.30
CA HIS A 16 -7.93 -8.98 -6.53
C HIS A 16 -7.90 -8.25 -5.19
N GLU A 17 -6.72 -7.77 -4.76
CA GLU A 17 -6.60 -6.96 -3.55
C GLU A 17 -6.84 -5.50 -3.90
N SER A 18 -7.76 -4.85 -3.19
CA SER A 18 -8.04 -3.44 -3.42
C SER A 18 -6.90 -2.57 -2.85
N PRO A 19 -6.48 -1.49 -3.54
CA PRO A 19 -5.51 -0.55 -2.99
C PRO A 19 -5.90 0.03 -1.62
N GLY A 20 -7.21 0.23 -1.40
CA GLY A 20 -7.72 0.71 -0.13
C GLY A 20 -7.55 -0.29 1.01
N ASP A 21 -7.77 -1.58 0.75
CA ASP A 21 -7.52 -2.63 1.73
C ASP A 21 -6.04 -2.75 2.08
N ILE A 22 -5.17 -2.70 1.07
CA ILE A 22 -3.72 -2.70 1.27
C ILE A 22 -3.30 -1.51 2.15
N ALA A 23 -3.77 -0.30 1.82
CA ALA A 23 -3.47 0.89 2.61
C ALA A 23 -3.98 0.76 4.06
N ARG A 24 -5.19 0.21 4.26
CA ARG A 24 -5.76 -0.05 5.58
C ARG A 24 -4.91 -1.04 6.38
N TRP A 25 -4.47 -2.14 5.77
CA TRP A 25 -3.65 -3.16 6.43
C TRP A 25 -2.27 -2.62 6.80
N VAL A 26 -1.60 -1.95 5.87
CA VAL A 26 -0.28 -1.36 6.09
C VAL A 26 -0.34 -0.34 7.23
N LYS A 27 -1.23 0.66 7.13
CA LYS A 27 -1.40 1.69 8.16
C LYS A 27 -1.79 1.08 9.51
N GLY A 28 -2.76 0.18 9.53
CA GLY A 28 -3.24 -0.46 10.76
C GLY A 28 -2.16 -1.27 11.46
N ARG A 29 -1.47 -2.14 10.71
CA ARG A 29 -0.43 -3.02 11.26
C ARG A 29 0.78 -2.21 11.71
N ALA A 30 1.24 -1.25 10.92
CA ALA A 30 2.34 -0.37 11.31
C ALA A 30 1.96 0.43 12.57
N SER A 31 0.73 0.95 12.65
CA SER A 31 0.27 1.68 13.83
C SER A 31 0.25 0.85 15.10
N HIS A 32 -0.16 -0.42 15.00
CA HIS A 32 -0.13 -1.35 16.13
C HIS A 32 1.29 -1.59 16.63
N HIS A 33 2.24 -1.90 15.73
CA HIS A 33 3.63 -2.19 16.11
C HIS A 33 4.34 -0.93 16.65
N LEU A 34 4.19 0.21 15.97
CA LEU A 34 4.81 1.47 16.40
C LEU A 34 4.30 1.92 17.77
N ARG A 35 3.01 1.78 18.07
CA ARG A 35 2.49 2.12 19.42
C ARG A 35 2.89 1.12 20.50
N LYS A 36 3.31 -0.09 20.14
CA LYS A 36 3.87 -1.07 21.07
C LYS A 36 5.32 -0.74 21.40
N GLU A 37 6.09 -0.33 20.39
CA GLU A 37 7.51 0.01 20.50
C GLU A 37 7.75 1.41 21.09
N PHE A 38 6.89 2.37 20.75
CA PHE A 38 6.95 3.78 21.16
C PHE A 38 5.67 4.17 21.91
N PRO A 39 5.59 3.94 23.25
CA PRO A 39 4.40 4.20 24.05
C PRO A 39 3.92 5.67 24.01
N GLU A 40 4.80 6.62 23.74
CA GLU A 40 4.48 8.03 23.56
C GLU A 40 3.48 8.28 22.41
N LEU A 41 3.48 7.43 21.38
CA LEU A 41 2.56 7.50 20.24
C LEU A 41 1.12 7.11 20.60
N LYS A 42 0.89 6.55 21.80
CA LYS A 42 -0.48 6.28 22.30
C LYS A 42 -1.25 7.54 22.65
N LYS A 43 -0.56 8.67 22.86
CA LYS A 43 -1.18 9.99 23.09
C LYS A 43 -1.82 10.57 21.84
N LEU A 44 -1.39 10.11 20.66
CA LEU A 44 -1.93 10.56 19.38
C LEU A 44 -3.25 9.84 19.07
N PRO A 45 -4.35 10.57 18.82
CA PRO A 45 -5.64 9.96 18.50
C PRO A 45 -5.55 9.12 17.20
N ALA A 46 -4.83 9.62 16.20
CA ALA A 46 -4.50 8.89 14.98
C ALA A 46 -3.00 9.05 14.67
N LEU A 47 -2.35 7.97 14.24
CA LEU A 47 -0.95 8.01 13.82
C LEU A 47 -0.80 8.41 12.35
N TRP A 48 -1.82 8.10 11.55
CA TRP A 48 -1.83 8.32 10.11
C TRP A 48 -2.96 9.27 9.75
N ASP A 49 -2.76 10.05 8.68
CA ASP A 49 -3.85 10.73 8.00
C ASP A 49 -4.87 9.69 7.47
N PRO A 50 -6.19 9.95 7.56
CA PRO A 50 -7.20 9.04 7.03
C PRO A 50 -7.09 8.84 5.51
N THR A 51 -6.52 9.81 4.79
CA THR A 51 -6.37 9.76 3.33
C THR A 51 -5.11 9.00 2.90
N TYR A 52 -5.13 8.44 1.69
CA TYR A 52 -3.97 7.80 1.08
C TYR A 52 -3.96 8.15 -0.41
N PHE A 53 -2.77 8.06 -1.01
CA PHE A 53 -2.59 8.22 -2.45
C PHE A 53 -2.02 6.93 -3.02
N VAL A 54 -2.56 6.51 -4.18
CA VAL A 54 -2.05 5.36 -4.93
C VAL A 54 -1.97 5.72 -6.40
N ALA A 55 -0.86 5.34 -7.02
CA ALA A 55 -0.65 5.43 -8.45
C ALA A 55 -0.04 4.12 -8.93
N THR A 56 -0.43 3.67 -10.12
CA THR A 56 0.21 2.52 -10.76
C THR A 56 1.55 2.95 -11.35
N THR A 57 2.59 2.15 -11.13
CA THR A 57 3.88 2.31 -11.80
C THR A 57 4.03 1.17 -12.81
N GLY A 58 4.30 1.51 -14.08
CA GLY A 58 4.29 0.55 -15.17
C GLY A 58 5.60 0.54 -15.95
N GLN A 59 6.35 -0.55 -15.84
CA GLN A 59 7.10 -1.11 -16.97
C GLN A 59 6.43 -2.43 -17.36
N VAL A 60 5.25 -2.35 -17.97
CA VAL A 60 4.62 -3.54 -18.54
C VAL A 60 5.04 -3.58 -20.00
N SER A 61 6.05 -4.40 -20.32
CA SER A 61 6.42 -4.64 -21.71
C SER A 61 5.30 -5.39 -22.43
N THR A 62 5.19 -5.19 -23.74
CA THR A 62 4.19 -5.87 -24.59
C THR A 62 4.25 -7.39 -24.44
N GLU A 63 5.44 -7.95 -24.20
CA GLU A 63 5.68 -9.35 -23.87
C GLU A 63 4.89 -9.84 -22.64
N VAL A 64 4.82 -9.04 -21.57
CA VAL A 64 4.11 -9.40 -20.33
C VAL A 64 2.61 -9.43 -20.56
N VAL A 65 2.07 -8.48 -21.33
CA VAL A 65 0.65 -8.44 -21.71
C VAL A 65 0.30 -9.63 -22.59
N LYS A 66 1.16 -9.94 -23.58
CA LYS A 66 0.94 -11.06 -24.49
C LYS A 66 0.92 -12.39 -23.75
N ARG A 67 1.88 -12.61 -22.84
CA ARG A 67 1.95 -13.81 -21.99
C ARG A 67 0.75 -13.93 -21.05
N TYR A 68 0.25 -12.81 -20.52
CA TYR A 68 -0.98 -12.80 -19.72
C TYR A 68 -2.20 -13.25 -20.53
N ILE A 69 -2.38 -12.73 -21.76
CA ILE A 69 -3.50 -13.10 -22.65
C ILE A 69 -3.42 -14.58 -23.06
N GLU A 70 -2.24 -15.07 -23.43
CA GLU A 70 -2.04 -16.47 -23.82
C GLU A 70 -2.36 -17.43 -22.66
N ASN A 71 -1.92 -17.13 -21.44
CA ASN A 71 -2.22 -17.93 -20.25
C ASN A 71 -3.71 -17.94 -19.87
N GLN A 72 -4.49 -16.92 -20.28
CA GLN A 72 -5.94 -16.90 -20.03
C GLN A 72 -6.75 -17.68 -21.07
N ARG A 73 -6.25 -17.84 -22.30
CA ARG A 73 -6.92 -18.61 -23.36
C ARG A 73 -6.72 -20.13 -23.23
N GLY A 74 -5.79 -20.56 -22.38
CA GLY A 74 -5.50 -21.97 -22.07
C GLY A 74 -6.27 -22.53 -20.86
N LYS A 75 -7.24 -21.79 -20.33
CA LYS A 75 -8.28 -22.28 -19.42
C LYS A 75 -9.58 -22.45 -20.17
#